data_AF-A0A933CDC3-F1
#
_entry.id   AF-A0A933CDC3-F1
#
_cell.length_a   1.000
_cell.length_b   1.000
_cell.length_c   1.000
_cell.angle_alpha   90.00
_cell.angle_beta   90.00
_cell.angle_gamma   90.00
#
_symmetry.space_group_name_H-M   'P 1'
#
loop_
_entity.id
_entity.type
_entity.pdbx_description
1 polymer ?
#
loop_
_entity_poly.entity_id
_entity_poly.type
_entity_poly.pdbx_seq_one_letter_code
_entity_poly.pdbx_strand_id
1 'polypeptide(L)'
;MKKELIHNLNLTRKPLFVVVVLAMLTNPAQAGLQFWPADEVAEVSFAAPTGPVKEARIIDAARKVEPSTVQEVLLEVCADAGYGQDCAQTLLGMLWKESQNVNTAVGDYGNARGYFQIWVKLHKVAVECAEDLRCSAEWSLRHLERRGYPKYVKYAVQCHNGCGIANGYAASALRWGDRLWETPLSVEPIRIGQEVAVK
;
A
#
# COMPACT_ATOMS: atom_id res chain seq x y z
N MET A 1 -59.11 0.47 8.39
CA MET A 1 -57.65 0.40 8.18
C MET A 1 -56.97 0.86 9.47
N LYS A 2 -56.43 -0.09 10.26
CA LYS A 2 -55.81 0.17 11.57
C LYS A 2 -54.43 0.82 11.37
N LYS A 3 -54.24 2.02 11.91
CA LYS A 3 -52.95 2.68 12.08
C LYS A 3 -52.34 2.17 13.38
N GLU A 4 -51.21 1.48 13.31
CA GLU A 4 -50.40 1.18 14.50
C GLU A 4 -49.23 2.14 14.62
N LEU A 5 -49.11 2.66 15.84
CA LEU A 5 -48.31 3.79 16.27
C LEU A 5 -47.08 3.21 17.00
N ILE A 6 -45.94 3.12 16.33
CA ILE A 6 -44.73 2.59 16.97
C ILE A 6 -44.07 3.71 17.79
N HIS A 7 -43.94 3.43 19.09
CA HIS A 7 -43.37 4.29 20.12
C HIS A 7 -41.87 4.55 19.93
N ASN A 8 -41.50 5.83 20.07
CA ASN A 8 -40.13 6.30 20.27
C ASN A 8 -39.64 5.91 21.67
N LEU A 9 -38.59 5.09 21.75
CA LEU A 9 -37.85 4.84 22.99
C LEU A 9 -36.63 5.78 23.04
N ASN A 10 -36.80 6.89 23.76
CA ASN A 10 -35.72 7.76 24.21
C ASN A 10 -34.90 7.06 25.31
N LEU A 11 -33.76 6.47 24.94
CA LEU A 11 -32.76 5.98 25.89
C LEU A 11 -31.82 7.12 26.31
N THR A 12 -32.12 7.71 27.46
CA THR A 12 -31.25 8.63 28.18
C THR A 12 -30.04 7.87 28.78
N ARG A 13 -28.90 7.91 28.09
CA ARG A 13 -27.63 7.43 28.66
C ARG A 13 -26.91 8.58 29.38
N LYS A 14 -26.75 8.43 30.70
CA LYS A 14 -25.90 9.29 31.55
C LYS A 14 -24.41 9.03 31.24
N PRO A 15 -23.54 10.05 31.23
CA PRO A 15 -22.10 9.83 31.11
C PRO A 15 -21.51 9.45 32.47
N LEU A 16 -20.83 8.30 32.52
CA LEU A 16 -19.94 7.95 33.63
C LEU A 16 -18.57 8.58 33.33
N PHE A 17 -18.23 9.64 34.05
CA PHE A 17 -16.88 10.18 34.07
C PHE A 17 -15.98 9.22 34.86
N VAL A 18 -15.08 8.53 34.16
CA VAL A 18 -13.94 7.86 34.80
C VAL A 18 -12.71 8.69 34.47
N VAL A 19 -12.31 9.51 35.43
CA VAL A 19 -11.03 10.22 35.42
C VAL A 19 -9.96 9.22 35.88
N VAL A 20 -9.18 8.68 34.94
CA VAL A 20 -7.95 7.96 35.26
C VAL A 20 -6.81 8.95 35.19
N VAL A 21 -6.38 9.45 36.35
CA VAL A 21 -5.09 10.08 36.55
C VAL A 21 -4.05 8.96 36.56
N LEU A 22 -3.24 8.84 35.51
CA LEU A 22 -2.04 8.01 35.57
C LEU A 22 -0.80 8.90 35.43
N ALA A 23 0.02 8.81 36.46
CA ALA A 23 1.12 9.68 36.77
C ALA A 23 2.26 9.61 35.75
N MET A 24 2.90 10.76 35.61
CA MET A 24 4.14 10.99 34.89
C MET A 24 5.28 10.14 35.49
N LEU A 25 5.94 9.33 34.66
CA LEU A 25 7.29 8.85 34.92
C LEU A 25 8.15 9.25 33.73
N THR A 26 8.84 10.38 33.89
CA THR A 26 9.92 10.83 33.02
C THR A 26 11.16 10.00 33.33
N ASN A 27 11.68 9.30 32.32
CA ASN A 27 12.94 8.58 32.42
C ASN A 27 13.92 9.20 31.41
N PRO A 28 14.87 10.06 31.84
CA PRO A 28 15.88 10.61 30.95
C PRO A 28 17.02 9.59 30.81
N ALA A 29 16.81 8.59 29.95
CA ALA A 29 17.90 7.71 29.55
C ALA A 29 18.77 8.45 28.52
N GLN A 30 20.01 8.69 28.95
CA GLN A 30 21.08 9.34 28.20
C GLN A 30 21.39 8.55 26.93
N ALA A 31 21.09 9.13 25.77
CA ALA A 31 21.61 8.65 24.49
C ALA A 31 23.04 9.19 24.33
N GLY A 32 24.03 8.35 24.65
CA GLY A 32 25.42 8.57 24.31
C GLY A 32 25.57 8.58 22.79
N LEU A 33 25.91 9.73 22.24
CA LEU A 33 26.43 9.89 20.87
C LEU A 33 27.79 9.18 20.81
N GLN A 34 27.79 7.92 20.36
CA GLN A 34 29.00 7.27 19.88
C GLN A 34 29.31 7.83 18.49
N PHE A 35 30.27 8.74 18.46
CA PHE A 35 30.96 9.24 17.28
C PHE A 35 31.71 8.08 16.63
N TRP A 36 31.27 7.65 15.44
CA TRP A 36 31.98 6.65 14.64
C TRP A 36 33.20 7.31 13.98
N PRO A 37 34.40 6.70 14.05
CA PRO A 37 35.57 7.18 13.32
C PRO A 37 35.35 7.03 11.82
N ALA A 38 35.73 8.08 11.09
CA ALA A 38 35.78 8.12 9.64
C ALA A 38 37.06 7.44 9.16
N ASP A 39 37.05 6.11 9.07
CA ASP A 39 38.17 5.35 8.54
C ASP A 39 37.90 4.89 7.10
N GLU A 40 38.75 5.38 6.20
CA GLU A 40 39.28 4.74 5.00
C GLU A 40 38.28 4.14 3.98
N VAL A 41 37.92 4.98 3.00
CA VAL A 41 37.45 4.53 1.70
C VAL A 41 38.60 3.87 0.93
N ALA A 42 38.75 2.55 1.05
CA ALA A 42 39.61 1.77 0.18
C ALA A 42 39.12 1.90 -1.27
N GLU A 43 40.00 2.37 -2.16
CA GLU A 43 39.77 2.46 -3.59
C GLU A 43 39.57 1.05 -4.18
N VAL A 44 38.34 0.70 -4.50
CA VAL A 44 38.02 -0.51 -5.24
C VAL A 44 38.29 -0.26 -6.72
N SER A 45 39.43 -0.72 -7.22
CA SER A 45 39.74 -0.73 -8.65
C SER A 45 38.90 -1.79 -9.37
N PHE A 46 37.88 -1.36 -10.12
CA PHE A 46 37.14 -2.25 -11.02
C PHE A 46 37.94 -2.49 -12.30
N ALA A 47 38.68 -3.60 -12.35
CA ALA A 47 39.25 -4.09 -13.60
C ALA A 47 38.12 -4.50 -14.55
N ALA A 48 38.13 -3.92 -15.76
CA ALA A 48 37.16 -4.23 -16.80
C ALA A 48 37.31 -5.69 -17.27
N PRO A 49 36.24 -6.51 -17.28
CA PRO A 49 36.29 -7.85 -17.82
C PRO A 49 36.33 -7.80 -19.36
N THR A 50 37.52 -7.93 -19.95
CA THR A 50 37.73 -8.02 -21.40
C THR A 50 37.57 -9.47 -21.92
N GLY A 51 36.49 -10.14 -21.51
CA GLY A 51 36.16 -11.48 -21.97
C GLY A 51 35.22 -11.46 -23.19
N PRO A 52 35.40 -12.35 -24.19
CA PRO A 52 34.46 -12.47 -25.30
C PRO A 52 33.11 -12.96 -24.77
N VAL A 53 32.10 -12.09 -24.86
CA VAL A 53 30.72 -12.39 -24.53
C VAL A 53 30.23 -13.45 -25.52
N LYS A 54 30.21 -14.71 -25.08
CA LYS A 54 29.52 -15.77 -25.82
C LYS A 54 28.04 -15.42 -25.81
N GLU A 55 27.50 -15.11 -26.99
CA GLU A 55 26.07 -14.98 -27.28
C GLU A 55 25.33 -16.22 -26.78
N ALA A 56 24.83 -16.14 -25.55
CA ALA A 56 23.89 -17.10 -25.03
C ALA A 56 22.58 -16.91 -25.80
N ARG A 57 22.23 -17.94 -26.55
CA ARG A 57 21.07 -18.03 -27.43
C ARG A 57 19.81 -17.49 -26.74
N ILE A 58 19.30 -16.42 -27.32
CA ILE A 58 17.93 -15.94 -27.17
C ILE A 58 17.02 -17.01 -27.80
N ILE A 59 16.52 -17.92 -26.97
CA ILE A 59 15.27 -18.61 -27.24
C ILE A 59 14.40 -18.37 -26.01
N ASP A 60 14.03 -17.11 -25.81
CA ASP A 60 12.84 -16.77 -25.02
C ASP A 60 11.66 -17.26 -25.85
N ALA A 61 11.37 -18.55 -25.69
CA ALA A 61 10.09 -19.10 -26.07
C ALA A 61 9.06 -18.19 -25.46
N ALA A 62 8.25 -17.56 -26.32
CA ALA A 62 7.13 -16.72 -25.96
C ALA A 62 6.25 -17.47 -24.94
N ARG A 63 6.61 -17.34 -23.66
CA ARG A 63 5.77 -17.72 -22.54
C ARG A 63 4.57 -16.83 -22.78
N LYS A 64 3.45 -17.45 -23.16
CA LYS A 64 2.15 -16.84 -22.97
C LYS A 64 2.10 -16.61 -21.46
N VAL A 65 2.58 -15.45 -21.03
CA VAL A 65 2.42 -14.96 -19.67
C VAL A 65 0.92 -14.71 -19.63
N GLU A 66 0.20 -15.74 -19.20
CA GLU A 66 -1.18 -15.60 -18.77
C GLU A 66 -1.26 -14.31 -17.94
N PRO A 67 -2.30 -13.48 -18.12
CA PRO A 67 -2.40 -12.24 -17.41
C PRO A 67 -2.28 -12.53 -15.91
N SER A 68 -1.18 -12.09 -15.31
CA SER A 68 -0.91 -12.27 -13.89
C SER A 68 -2.11 -11.71 -13.13
N THR A 69 -2.66 -12.51 -12.23
CA THR A 69 -3.73 -12.06 -11.33
C THR A 69 -3.21 -10.92 -10.45
N VAL A 70 -4.11 -10.12 -9.89
CA VAL A 70 -3.73 -9.06 -8.94
C VAL A 70 -2.92 -9.63 -7.79
N GLN A 71 -3.34 -10.79 -7.26
CA GLN A 71 -2.67 -11.49 -6.16
C GLN A 71 -1.23 -11.88 -6.52
N GLU A 72 -0.98 -12.38 -7.72
CA GLU A 72 0.36 -12.73 -8.19
C GLU A 72 1.26 -11.50 -8.27
N VAL A 73 0.77 -10.40 -8.87
CA VAL A 73 1.55 -9.15 -8.95
C VAL A 73 1.88 -8.61 -7.57
N LEU A 74 0.91 -8.61 -6.65
CA LEU A 74 1.13 -8.14 -5.27
C LEU A 74 2.08 -9.07 -4.49
N LEU A 75 2.00 -10.38 -4.72
CA LEU A 75 2.91 -11.35 -4.12
C LEU A 75 4.34 -11.16 -4.62
N GLU A 76 4.52 -10.92 -5.91
CA GLU A 76 5.82 -10.60 -6.51
C GLU A 76 6.40 -9.30 -5.91
N VAL A 77 5.63 -8.21 -5.86
CA VAL A 77 6.07 -6.94 -5.24
C VAL A 77 6.49 -7.12 -3.79
N CYS A 78 5.72 -7.90 -3.01
CA CYS A 78 6.06 -8.18 -1.63
C CYS A 78 7.30 -9.08 -1.50
N ALA A 79 7.44 -10.09 -2.35
CA ALA A 79 8.61 -10.98 -2.38
C ALA A 79 9.89 -10.21 -2.75
N ASP A 80 9.82 -9.30 -3.72
CA ASP A 80 10.92 -8.43 -4.13
C ASP A 80 11.43 -7.55 -2.95
N ALA A 81 10.55 -7.21 -2.00
CA ALA A 81 10.88 -6.48 -0.78
C ALA A 81 11.25 -7.37 0.43
N GLY A 82 11.30 -8.70 0.26
CA GLY A 82 11.60 -9.64 1.35
C GLY A 82 10.41 -9.97 2.26
N TYR A 83 9.19 -9.70 1.83
CA TYR A 83 7.95 -10.07 2.51
C TYR A 83 7.24 -11.26 1.84
N GLY A 84 6.24 -11.81 2.52
CA GLY A 84 5.44 -12.93 2.03
C GLY A 84 3.98 -12.58 1.75
N GLN A 85 3.14 -13.61 1.77
CA GLN A 85 1.70 -13.53 1.51
C GLN A 85 0.96 -12.49 2.37
N ASP A 86 1.30 -12.35 3.66
CA ASP A 86 0.65 -11.38 4.56
C ASP A 86 0.79 -9.93 4.05
N CYS A 87 1.90 -9.60 3.39
CA CYS A 87 2.10 -8.32 2.72
C CYS A 87 1.16 -8.18 1.52
N ALA A 88 1.10 -9.22 0.67
CA ALA A 88 0.26 -9.21 -0.52
C ALA A 88 -1.22 -9.09 -0.16
N GLN A 89 -1.67 -9.79 0.89
CA GLN A 89 -3.04 -9.67 1.43
C GLN A 89 -3.30 -8.28 2.01
N THR A 90 -2.34 -7.67 2.71
CA THR A 90 -2.46 -6.29 3.19
C THR A 90 -2.67 -5.31 2.03
N LEU A 91 -1.85 -5.41 0.98
CA LEU A 91 -1.96 -4.57 -0.21
C LEU A 91 -3.26 -4.84 -0.98
N LEU A 92 -3.69 -6.10 -1.11
CA LEU A 92 -4.94 -6.48 -1.77
C LEU A 92 -6.15 -5.85 -1.06
N GLY A 93 -6.14 -5.89 0.27
CA GLY A 93 -7.16 -5.27 1.10
C GLY A 93 -7.23 -3.76 0.95
N MET A 94 -6.08 -3.09 0.86
CA MET A 94 -5.99 -1.65 0.60
C MET A 94 -6.52 -1.32 -0.80
N LEU A 95 -5.98 -1.96 -1.84
CA LEU A 95 -6.42 -1.79 -3.24
C LEU A 95 -7.94 -1.93 -3.38
N TRP A 96 -8.53 -2.96 -2.76
CA TRP A 96 -9.98 -3.16 -2.80
C TRP A 96 -10.75 -2.03 -2.10
N LYS A 97 -10.24 -1.55 -0.97
CA LYS A 97 -10.86 -0.47 -0.21
C LYS A 97 -10.77 0.89 -0.89
N GLU A 98 -9.71 1.12 -1.65
CA GLU A 98 -9.45 2.37 -2.37
C GLU A 98 -10.22 2.45 -3.69
N SER A 99 -10.12 1.42 -4.53
CA SER A 99 -10.58 1.50 -5.93
C SER A 99 -11.47 0.35 -6.36
N GLN A 100 -11.62 -0.70 -5.55
CA GLN A 100 -12.27 -1.96 -5.95
C GLN A 100 -11.63 -2.56 -7.22
N ASN A 101 -10.30 -2.50 -7.32
CA ASN A 101 -9.52 -2.99 -8.47
C ASN A 101 -9.71 -2.20 -9.78
N VAL A 102 -10.15 -0.95 -9.70
CA VAL A 102 -10.31 -0.07 -10.88
C VAL A 102 -9.05 0.78 -11.06
N ASN A 103 -8.30 0.51 -12.13
CA ASN A 103 -7.01 1.18 -12.39
C ASN A 103 -7.16 2.65 -12.81
N THR A 104 -8.32 3.06 -13.34
CA THR A 104 -8.61 4.46 -13.71
C THR A 104 -9.45 5.20 -12.65
N ALA A 105 -9.54 4.68 -11.42
CA ALA A 105 -10.34 5.33 -10.38
C ALA A 105 -9.80 6.74 -10.06
N VAL A 106 -10.70 7.72 -9.99
CA VAL A 106 -10.37 9.12 -9.70
C VAL A 106 -11.09 9.58 -8.44
N GLY A 107 -10.32 9.93 -7.42
CA GLY A 107 -10.81 10.40 -6.12
C GLY A 107 -10.33 11.81 -5.79
N ASP A 108 -10.70 12.30 -4.60
CA ASP A 108 -10.24 13.56 -4.01
C ASP A 108 -10.25 14.75 -4.99
N TYR A 109 -11.38 14.95 -5.68
CA TYR A 109 -11.56 16.03 -6.67
C TYR A 109 -10.53 16.00 -7.81
N GLY A 110 -10.11 14.81 -8.25
CA GLY A 110 -9.15 14.63 -9.34
C GLY A 110 -7.70 14.48 -8.89
N ASN A 111 -7.45 14.47 -7.57
CA ASN A 111 -6.09 14.42 -7.05
C ASN A 111 -5.59 13.01 -6.70
N ALA A 112 -6.50 12.08 -6.40
CA ALA A 112 -6.18 10.69 -6.11
C ALA A 112 -6.43 9.80 -7.34
N ARG A 113 -5.50 8.88 -7.65
CA ARG A 113 -5.54 8.07 -8.87
C ARG A 113 -5.27 6.58 -8.61
N GLY A 114 -5.93 5.77 -9.42
CA GLY A 114 -5.67 4.36 -9.66
C GLY A 114 -5.89 3.43 -8.47
N TYR A 115 -5.19 2.30 -8.49
CA TYR A 115 -5.48 1.13 -7.66
C TYR A 115 -5.53 1.44 -6.17
N PHE A 116 -4.60 2.27 -5.70
CA PHE A 116 -4.46 2.65 -4.30
C PHE A 116 -4.90 4.09 -4.03
N GLN A 117 -5.60 4.76 -4.95
CA GLN A 117 -6.05 6.16 -4.79
C GLN A 117 -4.92 7.08 -4.29
N ILE A 118 -3.75 7.00 -4.94
CA ILE A 118 -2.56 7.76 -4.54
C ILE A 118 -2.76 9.23 -4.91
N TRP A 119 -2.57 10.14 -3.94
CA TRP A 119 -2.59 11.58 -4.20
C TRP A 119 -1.36 12.03 -5.01
N VAL A 120 -1.46 11.98 -6.34
CA VAL A 120 -0.33 12.08 -7.28
C VAL A 120 0.50 13.36 -7.11
N LYS A 121 -0.17 14.51 -6.92
CA LYS A 121 0.52 15.81 -6.73
C LYS A 121 1.23 15.91 -5.39
N LEU A 122 0.60 15.44 -4.31
CA LEU A 122 1.15 15.50 -2.95
C LEU A 122 2.37 14.60 -2.82
N HIS A 123 2.29 13.41 -3.41
CA HIS A 123 3.33 12.39 -3.31
C HIS A 123 4.33 12.38 -4.46
N LYS A 124 4.17 13.28 -5.44
CA LYS A 124 5.02 13.39 -6.64
C LYS A 124 5.09 12.06 -7.40
N VAL A 125 3.96 11.37 -7.52
CA VAL A 125 3.82 10.11 -8.25
C VAL A 125 3.20 10.42 -9.61
N ALA A 126 3.76 9.87 -10.68
CA ALA A 126 3.18 9.99 -12.02
C ALA A 126 1.82 9.30 -12.08
N VAL A 127 0.88 9.82 -12.89
CA VAL A 127 -0.45 9.22 -13.01
C VAL A 127 -0.33 7.78 -13.51
N GLU A 128 0.55 7.55 -14.47
CA GLU A 128 0.83 6.26 -15.07
C GLU A 128 1.28 5.24 -14.03
N CYS A 129 2.09 5.66 -13.04
CA CYS A 129 2.52 4.79 -11.95
C CYS A 129 1.38 4.50 -10.97
N ALA A 130 0.48 5.46 -10.72
CA ALA A 130 -0.66 5.24 -9.83
C ALA A 130 -1.71 4.28 -10.44
N GLU A 131 -1.81 4.28 -11.77
CA GLU A 131 -2.71 3.41 -12.54
C GLU A 131 -2.07 2.07 -12.96
N ASP A 132 -0.75 1.92 -12.82
CA ASP A 132 -0.03 0.65 -12.98
C ASP A 132 -0.02 -0.14 -11.66
N LEU A 133 -0.46 -1.40 -11.69
CA LEU A 133 -0.63 -2.20 -10.47
C LEU A 133 0.69 -2.40 -9.73
N ARG A 134 1.76 -2.75 -10.45
CA ARG A 134 3.06 -3.04 -9.84
C ARG A 134 3.67 -1.77 -9.25
N CYS A 135 3.75 -0.70 -10.05
CA CYS A 135 4.35 0.57 -9.64
C CYS A 135 3.61 1.20 -8.44
N SER A 136 2.28 1.21 -8.47
CA SER A 136 1.47 1.72 -7.36
C SER A 136 1.61 0.84 -6.11
N ALA A 137 1.62 -0.49 -6.23
CA ALA A 137 1.82 -1.40 -5.11
C ALA A 137 3.21 -1.22 -4.46
N GLU A 138 4.28 -1.10 -5.26
CA GLU A 138 5.62 -0.81 -4.76
C GLU A 138 5.68 0.53 -4.02
N TRP A 139 5.02 1.57 -4.56
CA TRP A 139 4.94 2.86 -3.90
C TRP A 139 4.20 2.76 -2.57
N SER A 140 3.05 2.09 -2.56
CA SER A 140 2.24 1.91 -1.34
C SER A 140 3.01 1.11 -0.30
N LEU A 141 3.71 0.04 -0.67
CA LEU A 141 4.55 -0.72 0.25
C LEU A 141 5.65 0.15 0.87
N ARG A 142 6.43 0.89 0.07
CA ARG A 142 7.43 1.85 0.57
C ARG A 142 6.80 2.94 1.47
N HIS A 143 5.55 3.31 1.22
CA HIS A 143 4.81 4.21 2.09
C HIS A 143 4.52 3.56 3.45
N LEU A 144 4.07 2.30 3.47
CA LEU A 144 3.79 1.54 4.69
C LEU A 144 5.05 1.29 5.52
N GLU A 145 6.18 0.97 4.88
CA GLU A 145 7.48 0.74 5.54
C GLU A 145 7.93 1.97 6.33
N ARG A 146 7.79 3.18 5.75
CA ARG A 146 8.08 4.45 6.44
C ARG A 146 7.19 4.69 7.67
N ARG A 147 6.12 3.91 7.84
CA ARG A 147 5.20 3.92 8.98
C ARG A 147 5.35 2.69 9.88
N GLY A 148 6.43 1.93 9.71
CA GLY A 148 6.81 0.82 10.57
C GLY A 148 6.13 -0.50 10.24
N TYR A 149 5.67 -0.68 9.00
CA TYR A 149 5.36 -2.01 8.47
C TYR A 149 6.64 -2.90 8.50
N PRO A 150 6.56 -4.20 8.85
CA PRO A 150 5.36 -4.96 9.23
C PRO A 150 5.00 -4.87 10.72
N LYS A 151 5.84 -4.27 11.57
CA LYS A 151 5.62 -4.24 13.04
C LYS A 151 4.33 -3.52 13.44
N TYR A 152 3.94 -2.48 12.70
CA TYR A 152 2.79 -1.62 13.00
C TYR A 152 1.76 -1.58 11.86
N VAL A 153 1.37 -2.75 11.32
CA VAL A 153 0.49 -2.86 10.12
C VAL A 153 -0.73 -1.94 10.16
N LYS A 154 -1.55 -2.00 11.22
CA LYS A 154 -2.78 -1.19 11.30
C LYS A 154 -2.51 0.32 11.22
N TYR A 155 -1.45 0.77 11.88
CA TYR A 155 -1.04 2.18 11.85
C TYR A 155 -0.48 2.57 10.48
N ALA A 156 0.35 1.72 9.88
CA ALA A 156 0.88 1.94 8.54
C ALA A 156 -0.24 2.06 7.49
N VAL A 157 -1.18 1.10 7.50
CA VAL A 157 -2.34 1.10 6.59
C VAL A 157 -3.22 2.32 6.82
N GLN A 158 -3.53 2.68 8.07
CA GLN A 158 -4.28 3.89 8.39
C GLN A 158 -3.60 5.14 7.81
N CYS A 159 -2.28 5.27 8.02
CA CYS A 159 -1.51 6.42 7.58
C CYS A 159 -1.37 6.55 6.06
N HIS A 160 -1.68 5.51 5.28
CA HIS A 160 -1.71 5.59 3.81
C HIS A 160 -2.67 6.69 3.33
N ASN A 161 -3.85 6.81 3.97
CA ASN A 161 -4.87 7.82 3.62
C ASN A 161 -4.87 9.03 4.56
N GLY A 162 -4.01 9.03 5.58
CA GLY A 162 -3.94 10.07 6.60
C GLY A 162 -3.80 9.49 8.00
N CYS A 163 -2.81 9.99 8.75
CA CYS A 163 -2.61 9.56 10.13
C CYS A 163 -3.63 10.22 11.06
N GLY A 164 -4.10 9.48 12.08
CA GLY A 164 -5.02 10.02 13.09
C GLY A 164 -6.51 9.91 12.74
N ILE A 165 -6.85 9.27 11.61
CA ILE A 165 -8.24 8.91 11.26
C ILE A 165 -8.70 7.69 12.06
N ALA A 166 -10.01 7.48 12.21
CA ALA A 166 -10.52 6.31 12.92
C ALA A 166 -10.03 4.98 12.30
N ASN A 167 -9.61 4.03 13.14
CA ASN A 167 -9.02 2.73 12.73
C ASN A 167 -9.96 1.79 11.98
N GLY A 168 -11.20 2.21 11.70
CA GLY A 168 -12.19 1.42 10.95
C GLY A 168 -11.71 1.08 9.54
N TYR A 169 -10.99 2.00 8.89
CA TYR A 169 -10.41 1.79 7.56
C TYR A 169 -9.40 0.63 7.57
N ALA A 170 -8.35 0.71 8.39
CA ALA A 170 -7.28 -0.29 8.40
C ALA A 170 -7.80 -1.68 8.77
N ALA A 171 -8.68 -1.76 9.77
CA ALA A 171 -9.33 -3.03 10.12
C ALA A 171 -10.20 -3.58 8.99
N SER A 172 -10.85 -2.71 8.21
CA SER A 172 -11.63 -3.14 7.05
C SER A 172 -10.74 -3.59 5.89
N ALA A 173 -9.65 -2.90 5.61
CA ALA A 173 -8.71 -3.26 4.54
C ALA A 173 -8.15 -4.67 4.79
N LEU A 174 -7.63 -4.93 5.99
CA LEU A 174 -7.07 -6.25 6.34
C LEU A 174 -8.09 -7.38 6.15
N ARG A 175 -9.34 -7.20 6.60
CA ARG A 175 -10.40 -8.21 6.39
C ARG A 175 -10.74 -8.46 4.91
N TRP A 176 -10.64 -7.44 4.06
CA TRP A 176 -10.85 -7.60 2.62
C TRP A 176 -9.70 -8.35 1.97
N GLY A 177 -8.46 -8.09 2.40
CA GLY A 177 -7.29 -8.85 1.99
C GLY A 177 -7.46 -10.35 2.22
N ASP A 178 -7.82 -10.73 3.45
CA ASP A 178 -8.07 -12.13 3.81
C ASP A 178 -9.20 -12.75 2.98
N ARG A 179 -10.30 -12.01 2.80
CA ARG A 179 -11.50 -12.50 2.09
C ARG A 179 -11.25 -12.73 0.60
N LEU A 180 -10.50 -11.84 -0.04
CA LEU A 180 -10.30 -11.85 -1.49
C LEU A 180 -9.09 -12.69 -1.91
N TRP A 181 -8.28 -13.17 -0.97
CA TRP A 181 -7.05 -13.88 -1.30
C TRP A 181 -7.29 -15.09 -2.20
N GLU A 182 -8.29 -15.91 -1.88
CA GLU A 182 -8.66 -17.11 -2.65
C GLU A 182 -9.54 -16.82 -3.88
N THR A 183 -9.78 -15.54 -4.20
CA THR A 183 -10.59 -15.12 -5.35
C THR A 183 -9.74 -14.33 -6.33
N PRO A 184 -9.05 -14.99 -7.29
CA PRO A 184 -8.17 -14.32 -8.23
C PRO A 184 -8.87 -13.18 -8.96
N LEU A 185 -8.28 -11.98 -8.88
CA LEU A 185 -8.78 -10.81 -9.58
C LEU A 185 -7.99 -10.61 -10.86
N SER A 186 -8.68 -10.30 -11.95
CA SER A 186 -8.03 -9.95 -13.21
C SER A 186 -7.37 -8.58 -13.12
N VAL A 187 -6.20 -8.45 -13.74
CA VAL A 187 -5.56 -7.15 -13.95
C VAL A 187 -6.19 -6.50 -15.19
N GLU A 188 -6.77 -5.33 -15.01
CA GLU A 188 -7.29 -4.56 -16.15
C GLU A 188 -6.11 -4.03 -16.99
N PRO A 189 -6.11 -4.24 -18.31
CA PRO A 189 -5.03 -3.74 -19.17
C PRO A 189 -5.01 -2.21 -19.14
N ILE A 190 -3.80 -1.64 -19.00
CA ILE A 190 -3.59 -0.20 -19.12
C ILE A 190 -3.99 0.22 -20.54
N ARG A 191 -4.95 1.13 -20.67
CA ARG A 191 -5.37 1.68 -21.97
C ARG A 191 -4.34 2.70 -22.45
N ILE A 192 -3.19 2.23 -22.95
CA ILE A 192 -2.22 3.09 -23.61
C ILE A 192 -2.82 3.51 -24.95
N GLY A 193 -3.19 4.79 -25.10
CA GLY A 193 -3.54 5.36 -26.41
C GLY A 193 -5.03 5.46 -26.75
N GLN A 194 -5.95 5.60 -25.79
CA GLN A 194 -7.22 6.24 -26.15
C GLN A 194 -6.94 7.71 -26.46
N GLU A 195 -6.72 8.03 -27.74
CA GLU A 195 -6.83 9.39 -28.24
C GLU A 195 -8.15 9.95 -27.72
N VAL A 196 -8.06 10.91 -26.79
CA VAL A 196 -9.21 11.66 -26.34
C VAL A 196 -9.66 12.43 -27.57
N ALA A 197 -10.69 11.93 -28.24
CA ALA A 197 -11.37 12.66 -29.30
C ALA A 197 -11.97 13.91 -28.65
N VAL A 198 -11.21 15.01 -28.69
CA VAL A 198 -11.66 16.33 -28.28
C VAL A 198 -12.73 16.73 -29.30
N LYS A 199 -13.98 16.70 -28.86
CA LYS A 199 -15.11 17.30 -29.59
C LYS A 199 -15.23 18.77 -29.24
#